data_AF-E2BQM0-F1
#
_entry.id   AF-E2BQM0-F1
#
_cell.length_a   1.000
_cell.length_b   1.000
_cell.length_c   1.000
_cell.angle_alpha   90.00
_cell.angle_beta   90.00
_cell.angle_gamma   90.00
#
_symmetry.space_group_name_H-M   'P 1'
#
loop_
_entity.id
_entity.type
_entity.pdbx_description
1 polymer ?
#
loop_
_entity_poly.entity_id
_entity_poly.type
_entity_poly.pdbx_seq_one_letter_code
_entity_poly.pdbx_strand_id
1 'polypeptide(L)'
;DELRSIEGSSIERRRRKKQGCNKMSFALNFKDVEDSVRSFDESSDYSVERWISDFKDAATLFGWNDVQKLIFARKFIKGVAATLLRSEGVITSWKKLKAILADEFSTKISSVDLHQMLTARKKK
;
A
#
# COMPACT_ATOMS: atom_id res chain seq x y z
N ASP A 1 -4.59 -74.68 -6.09
CA ASP A 1 -4.01 -73.58 -5.30
C ASP A 1 -3.12 -72.74 -6.21
N GLU A 2 -3.62 -71.97 -7.18
CA GLU A 2 -4.56 -70.84 -7.04
C GLU A 2 -4.21 -69.96 -5.83
N LEU A 3 -3.92 -68.67 -5.90
CA LEU A 3 -3.60 -67.73 -6.96
C LEU A 3 -3.06 -66.49 -6.19
N ARG A 4 -2.24 -65.68 -6.87
CA ARG A 4 -1.88 -64.33 -6.44
C ARG A 4 -3.14 -63.49 -6.15
N SER A 5 -3.12 -62.68 -5.10
CA SER A 5 -3.96 -61.49 -5.01
C SER A 5 -3.15 -60.27 -4.61
N ILE A 6 -3.19 -59.31 -5.53
CA ILE A 6 -2.67 -57.95 -5.47
C ILE A 6 -3.79 -57.07 -4.87
N GLU A 7 -3.42 -55.86 -4.47
CA GLU A 7 -4.26 -54.70 -4.09
C GLU A 7 -4.57 -54.58 -2.58
N GLY A 8 -4.45 -53.41 -1.95
CA GLY A 8 -4.48 -52.07 -2.52
C GLY A 8 -3.68 -51.05 -1.70
N SER A 9 -3.20 -50.07 -2.45
CA SER A 9 -2.70 -48.78 -1.99
C SER A 9 -3.70 -48.12 -1.02
N SER A 10 -3.24 -47.71 0.16
CA SER A 10 -3.76 -46.49 0.77
C SER A 10 -2.60 -45.64 1.27
N ILE A 11 -2.01 -44.87 0.35
CA ILE A 11 -1.28 -43.66 0.70
C ILE A 11 -2.31 -42.73 1.35
N GLU A 12 -2.40 -42.79 2.67
CA GLU A 12 -3.24 -41.89 3.46
C GLU A 12 -2.63 -40.50 3.33
N ARG A 13 -3.16 -39.76 2.36
CA ARG A 13 -2.83 -38.38 2.05
C ARG A 13 -2.92 -37.60 3.36
N ARG A 14 -1.78 -37.09 3.83
CA ARG A 14 -1.67 -36.12 4.92
C ARG A 14 -2.72 -35.04 4.72
N ARG A 15 -3.86 -35.17 5.43
CA ARG A 15 -4.81 -34.08 5.65
C ARG A 15 -4.05 -33.02 6.44
N ARG A 16 -3.36 -32.12 5.74
CA ARG A 16 -3.09 -30.79 6.26
C ARG A 16 -4.46 -30.17 6.50
N LYS A 17 -4.93 -30.27 7.75
CA LYS A 17 -5.95 -29.40 8.32
C LYS A 17 -5.49 -27.98 8.01
N LYS A 18 -5.92 -27.43 6.88
CA LYS A 18 -5.91 -26.00 6.65
C LYS A 18 -6.78 -25.47 7.78
N GLN A 19 -6.14 -24.92 8.81
CA GLN A 19 -6.78 -24.00 9.72
C GLN A 19 -7.54 -23.02 8.83
N GLY A 20 -8.86 -23.16 8.77
CA GLY A 20 -9.70 -22.04 8.45
C GLY A 20 -9.38 -21.04 9.55
N CYS A 21 -8.57 -20.03 9.25
CA CYS A 21 -8.67 -18.78 9.97
C CYS A 21 -10.15 -18.44 9.89
N ASN A 22 -10.83 -18.50 11.04
CA ASN A 22 -12.15 -17.92 11.19
C ASN A 22 -11.98 -16.48 10.74
N LYS A 23 -12.36 -16.19 9.50
CA LYS A 23 -12.34 -14.86 8.94
C LYS A 23 -13.46 -14.14 9.66
N MET A 24 -13.20 -13.70 10.88
CA MET A 24 -14.02 -12.73 11.59
C MET A 24 -14.16 -11.59 10.60
N SER A 25 -15.34 -11.50 9.98
CA SER A 25 -15.66 -10.37 9.12
C SER A 25 -15.92 -9.20 10.05
N PHE A 26 -14.85 -8.62 10.59
CA PHE A 26 -14.92 -7.25 11.06
C PHE A 26 -15.25 -6.41 9.84
N ALA A 27 -16.50 -5.95 9.77
CA ALA A 27 -16.92 -4.97 8.80
C ALA A 27 -16.27 -3.65 9.20
N LEU A 28 -15.03 -3.45 8.76
CA LEU A 28 -14.33 -2.18 8.92
C LEU A 28 -14.99 -1.17 7.99
N ASN A 29 -15.53 -0.11 8.57
CA ASN A 29 -16.08 0.98 7.80
C ASN A 29 -14.95 1.88 7.31
N PHE A 30 -15.21 2.63 6.23
CA PHE A 30 -14.24 3.60 5.70
C PHE A 30 -13.74 4.57 6.79
N LYS A 31 -14.60 4.91 7.76
CA LYS A 31 -14.28 5.81 8.87
C LYS A 31 -13.30 5.23 9.88
N ASP A 32 -13.38 3.93 10.18
CA ASP A 32 -12.41 3.24 11.06
C ASP A 32 -11.01 3.22 10.43
N VAL A 33 -10.97 3.12 9.10
CA VAL A 33 -9.74 3.17 8.32
C VAL A 33 -9.21 4.61 8.22
N GLU A 34 -10.09 5.59 8.01
CA GLU A 34 -9.74 7.01 7.91
C GLU A 34 -9.10 7.55 9.19
N ASP A 35 -9.52 7.05 10.34
CA ASP A 35 -8.90 7.35 11.64
C ASP A 35 -7.52 6.66 11.82
N SER A 36 -7.37 5.45 11.26
CA SER A 36 -6.15 4.64 11.39
C SER A 36 -4.99 5.11 10.52
N VAL A 37 -5.27 5.73 9.36
CA VAL A 37 -4.25 6.15 8.39
C VAL A 37 -4.35 7.65 8.16
N ARG A 38 -3.22 8.36 8.27
CA ARG A 38 -3.19 9.80 8.00
C ARG A 38 -3.43 10.08 6.50
N SER A 39 -4.27 11.07 6.21
CA SER A 39 -4.41 11.60 4.85
C SER A 39 -3.15 12.31 4.40
N PHE A 40 -2.75 12.13 3.14
CA PHE A 40 -1.62 12.83 2.53
C PHE A 40 -2.08 14.16 1.94
N ASP A 41 -1.46 15.24 2.39
CA ASP A 41 -1.60 16.59 1.84
C ASP A 41 -0.20 17.21 1.72
N GLU A 42 0.03 17.97 0.66
CA GLU A 42 1.32 18.62 0.38
C GLU A 42 1.74 19.60 1.50
N SER A 43 0.76 20.16 2.21
CA SER A 43 1.00 21.13 3.29
C SER A 43 1.47 20.47 4.59
N SER A 44 1.49 19.13 4.65
CA SER A 44 1.94 18.40 5.84
C SER A 44 3.46 18.23 5.79
N ASP A 45 4.14 18.36 6.93
CA ASP A 45 5.56 17.98 7.12
C ASP A 45 5.82 16.46 6.92
N TYR A 46 4.84 15.74 6.39
CA TYR A 46 4.80 14.30 6.30
C TYR A 46 5.15 13.87 4.88
N SER A 47 6.38 13.37 4.71
CA SER A 47 6.91 13.00 3.40
C SER A 47 6.07 11.91 2.73
N VAL A 48 5.92 11.99 1.41
CA VAL A 48 5.15 11.02 0.61
C VAL A 48 5.66 9.59 0.80
N GLU A 49 6.96 9.40 0.99
CA GLU A 49 7.57 8.09 1.22
C GLU A 49 7.13 7.47 2.55
N ARG A 50 7.04 8.30 3.60
CA ARG A 50 6.55 7.90 4.93
C ARG A 50 5.08 7.49 4.82
N TRP A 51 4.27 8.30 4.13
CA TRP A 51 2.87 7.98 3.87
C TRP A 51 2.69 6.66 3.12
N ILE A 52 3.45 6.44 2.04
CA ILE A 52 3.40 5.20 1.26
C ILE A 52 3.74 3.98 2.14
N SER A 53 4.70 4.12 3.05
CA SER A 53 5.10 3.07 3.98
C SER A 53 3.99 2.74 4.97
N ASP A 54 3.44 3.75 5.64
CA ASP A 54 2.39 3.57 6.64
C ASP A 54 1.10 3.05 6.00
N PHE A 55 0.76 3.52 4.79
CA PHE A 55 -0.36 3.00 4.00
C PHE A 55 -0.16 1.51 3.62
N LYS A 56 1.07 1.11 3.29
CA LYS A 56 1.38 -0.29 2.98
C LYS A 56 1.26 -1.18 4.21
N ASP A 57 1.69 -0.70 5.37
CA ASP A 57 1.55 -1.41 6.64
C ASP A 57 0.07 -1.62 6.98
N ALA A 58 -0.72 -0.53 6.94
CA ALA A 58 -2.17 -0.58 7.13
C ALA A 58 -2.86 -1.53 6.13
N ALA A 59 -2.52 -1.46 4.85
CA ALA A 59 -3.07 -2.36 3.84
C ALA A 59 -2.75 -3.83 4.10
N THR A 60 -1.61 -4.12 4.75
CA THR A 60 -1.20 -5.46 5.15
C THR A 60 -1.97 -5.91 6.39
N LEU A 61 -2.10 -5.02 7.38
CA LEU A 61 -2.88 -5.23 8.61
C LEU A 61 -4.35 -5.55 8.30
N PHE A 62 -4.96 -4.78 7.40
CA PHE A 62 -6.36 -4.93 7.00
C PHE A 62 -6.59 -6.00 5.92
N GLY A 63 -5.52 -6.59 5.38
CA GLY A 63 -5.62 -7.62 4.34
C GLY A 63 -6.27 -7.12 3.05
N TRP A 64 -6.00 -5.88 2.64
CA TRP A 64 -6.60 -5.30 1.44
C TRP A 64 -6.09 -5.95 0.16
N ASN A 65 -6.99 -6.12 -0.80
CA ASN A 65 -6.66 -6.48 -2.17
C ASN A 65 -6.18 -5.26 -2.97
N ASP A 66 -5.54 -5.49 -4.12
CA ASP A 66 -4.96 -4.41 -4.93
C ASP A 66 -5.98 -3.34 -5.37
N VAL A 67 -7.22 -3.74 -5.66
CA VAL A 67 -8.31 -2.81 -5.98
C VAL A 67 -8.70 -1.97 -4.76
N GLN A 68 -8.80 -2.58 -3.57
CA GLN A 68 -9.11 -1.86 -2.34
C GLN A 68 -7.99 -0.86 -2.01
N LYS A 69 -6.72 -1.29 -2.07
CA LYS A 69 -5.57 -0.40 -1.89
C LYS A 69 -5.67 0.82 -2.81
N LEU A 70 -5.99 0.62 -4.08
CA LEU A 70 -6.12 1.71 -5.04
C LEU A 70 -7.26 2.68 -4.67
N ILE A 71 -8.43 2.16 -4.29
CA ILE A 71 -9.59 2.98 -3.92
C ILE A 71 -9.30 3.79 -2.65
N PHE A 72 -8.78 3.14 -1.61
CA PHE A 72 -8.45 3.80 -0.34
C PHE A 72 -7.34 4.82 -0.53
N ALA A 73 -6.26 4.47 -1.24
CA ALA A 73 -5.19 5.40 -1.57
C ALA A 73 -5.71 6.71 -2.17
N ARG A 74 -6.57 6.63 -3.19
CA ARG A 74 -7.19 7.81 -3.81
C ARG A 74 -8.02 8.64 -2.82
N LYS A 75 -8.59 8.01 -1.79
CA LYS A 75 -9.39 8.69 -0.76
C LYS A 75 -8.53 9.40 0.29
N PHE A 76 -7.38 8.81 0.64
CA PHE A 76 -6.40 9.36 1.58
C PHE A 76 -5.56 10.48 0.99
N ILE A 77 -5.46 10.57 -0.33
CA ILE A 77 -4.78 11.68 -1.01
C ILE A 77 -5.75 12.87 -1.08
N LYS A 78 -5.32 14.01 -0.53
CA LYS A 78 -6.06 15.27 -0.52
C LYS A 78 -5.24 16.38 -1.21
N GLY A 79 -5.84 17.55 -1.32
CA GLY A 79 -5.17 18.75 -1.83
C GLY A 79 -4.64 18.62 -3.26
N VAL A 80 -3.42 19.14 -3.47
CA VAL A 80 -2.74 19.22 -4.76
C VAL A 80 -2.43 17.84 -5.32
N ALA A 81 -2.04 16.89 -4.47
CA ALA A 81 -1.81 15.50 -4.86
C ALA A 81 -3.07 14.84 -5.44
N ALA A 82 -4.27 15.16 -4.91
CA ALA A 82 -5.52 14.65 -5.46
C ALA A 82 -5.84 15.24 -6.84
N THR A 83 -5.47 16.50 -7.07
CA THR A 83 -5.59 17.15 -8.38
C THR A 83 -4.64 16.52 -9.40
N LEU A 84 -3.41 16.20 -8.99
CA LEU A 84 -2.43 15.51 -9.81
C LEU A 84 -2.90 14.12 -10.24
N LEU A 85 -3.47 13.33 -9.32
CA LEU A 85 -4.05 12.03 -9.67
C LEU A 85 -5.25 12.14 -10.62
N ARG A 86 -5.93 13.29 -10.67
CA ARG A 86 -7.03 13.55 -11.61
C ARG A 86 -6.52 13.95 -12.99
N SER A 87 -5.40 14.67 -13.08
CA SER A 87 -4.77 15.03 -14.36
C SER A 87 -4.03 13.86 -15.02
N GLU A 88 -3.41 12.98 -14.24
CA GLU A 88 -2.62 11.84 -14.74
C GLU A 88 -3.46 10.73 -15.41
N GLY A 89 -4.80 10.78 -15.28
CA GLY A 89 -5.73 9.88 -15.95
C GLY A 89 -6.03 8.56 -15.20
N VAL A 90 -6.23 7.48 -15.95
CA VAL A 90 -6.72 6.19 -15.40
C VAL A 90 -5.57 5.42 -14.74
N ILE A 91 -5.39 5.65 -13.44
CA ILE A 91 -4.48 4.86 -12.61
C ILE A 91 -5.20 3.57 -12.18
N THR A 92 -4.80 2.44 -12.77
CA THR A 92 -5.38 1.09 -12.52
C THR A 92 -4.60 0.25 -11.52
N SER A 93 -3.43 0.72 -11.06
CA SER A 93 -2.56 -0.04 -10.17
C SER A 93 -1.95 0.84 -9.10
N TRP A 94 -1.92 0.34 -7.86
CA TRP A 94 -1.24 0.97 -6.74
C TRP A 94 0.24 1.25 -7.05
N LYS A 95 0.90 0.41 -7.86
CA LYS A 95 2.30 0.63 -8.26
C LYS A 95 2.47 1.90 -9.09
N LYS A 96 1.56 2.14 -10.05
CA LYS A 96 1.56 3.36 -10.87
C LYS A 96 1.29 4.58 -9.99
N LEU A 97 0.29 4.47 -9.12
CA LEU A 97 -0.07 5.54 -8.18
C LEU A 97 1.12 5.94 -7.30
N LYS A 98 1.83 4.93 -6.74
CA LYS A 98 3.04 5.13 -5.95
C LYS A 98 4.15 5.82 -6.78
N ALA A 99 4.35 5.40 -8.02
CA ALA A 99 5.39 5.97 -8.88
C ALA A 99 5.14 7.45 -9.19
N ILE A 100 3.90 7.80 -9.54
CA ILE A 100 3.48 9.18 -9.80
C ILE A 100 3.69 10.05 -8.55
N LEU A 101 3.22 9.57 -7.39
CA LEU A 101 3.40 10.27 -6.13
C LEU A 101 4.87 10.43 -5.75
N ALA A 102 5.69 9.41 -5.96
CA ALA A 102 7.11 9.48 -5.67
C ALA A 102 7.85 10.39 -6.66
N ASP A 103 7.49 10.43 -7.94
CA ASP A 103 8.22 11.29 -8.90
C ASP A 103 7.97 12.78 -8.65
N GLU A 104 6.73 13.12 -8.29
CA GLU A 104 6.27 14.49 -8.06
C GLU A 104 6.59 15.00 -6.65
N PHE A 105 6.36 14.16 -5.63
CA PHE A 105 6.48 14.57 -4.22
C PHE A 105 7.70 13.96 -3.49
N SER A 106 8.51 13.11 -4.13
CA SER A 106 9.82 12.79 -3.54
C SER A 106 10.59 14.09 -3.49
N THR A 107 11.11 14.43 -2.32
CA THR A 107 11.89 15.63 -2.07
C THR A 107 13.14 15.59 -2.96
N LYS A 108 13.02 16.06 -4.21
CA LYS A 108 14.15 16.42 -5.06
C LYS A 108 14.66 17.73 -4.48
N ILE A 109 15.33 17.68 -3.32
CA ILE A 109 16.23 18.76 -2.95
C ILE A 109 17.36 18.67 -3.98
N SER A 110 17.16 19.39 -5.07
CA SER A 110 18.16 19.52 -6.12
C SER A 110 19.41 20.14 -5.50
N SER A 111 20.59 19.83 -6.04
CA SER A 111 21.83 20.48 -5.60
C SER A 111 21.72 22.02 -5.69
N VAL A 112 20.83 22.52 -6.57
CA VAL A 112 20.50 23.94 -6.72
C VAL A 112 19.80 24.50 -5.48
N ASP A 113 18.80 23.80 -4.92
CA ASP A 113 18.11 24.21 -3.69
C ASP A 113 19.04 24.14 -2.48
N LEU A 114 19.90 23.11 -2.41
CA LEU A 114 20.96 23.04 -1.40
C LEU A 114 21.94 24.22 -1.54
N HIS A 115 22.35 24.57 -2.76
CA HIS A 115 23.26 25.69 -3.00
C HIS A 115 22.62 27.02 -2.59
N GLN A 116 21.34 27.24 -2.89
CA GLN A 116 20.61 28.43 -2.44
C GLN A 116 20.46 28.48 -0.91
N MET A 117 20.10 27.38 -0.26
CA MET A 117 20.02 27.30 1.21
C MET A 117 21.37 27.55 1.90
N LEU A 118 22.48 27.02 1.34
CA LEU A 118 23.83 27.24 1.86
C LEU A 118 24.31 28.68 1.62
N THR A 119 23.93 29.29 0.50
CA THR A 119 24.30 30.68 0.17
C THR A 119 23.52 31.68 1.02
N ALA A 120 22.24 31.41 1.31
CA ALA A 120 21.41 32.24 2.19
C ALA A 120 21.90 32.24 3.65
N ARG A 121 22.50 31.14 4.13
CA ARG A 121 23.06 31.04 5.49
C ARG A 121 24.41 31.74 5.69
N LYS A 122 25.15 32.04 4.62
CA LYS A 122 26.48 32.68 4.70
C LYS A 122 26.46 34.21 4.73
N LYS A 123 25.29 34.86 4.74
CA LYS A 123 25.20 36.30 5.00
C LYS A 123 24.94 36.57 6.48
N LYS A 124 26.01 36.55 7.27
CA LYS A 124 26.17 37.29 8.53
C LYS A 124 27.61 37.70 8.68
#